data_AF-A0A420DHL3-F1
#
_entry.id   AF-A0A420DHL3-F1
#
_cell.length_a   1.000
_cell.length_b   1.000
_cell.length_c   1.000
_cell.angle_alpha   90.00
_cell.angle_beta   90.00
_cell.angle_gamma   90.00
#
_symmetry.space_group_name_H-M   'P 1'
#
loop_
_entity.id
_entity.type
_entity.pdbx_description
1 polymer ?
#
loop_
_entity_poly.entity_id
_entity_poly.type
_entity_poly.pdbx_seq_one_letter_code
_entity_poly.pdbx_strand_id
1 'polypeptide(L)'
;MDIEITGLSRVVDPKPNKKEDTIIAFFDCTIGPVALRGCALTIRKCGFVTIWEPKIADGHKQRSVYINDRDLKGEIVVAAQAAFEAMGGAKSRASR
;
A
#
# COMPACT_ATOMS: atom_id res chain seq x y z
N MET A 1 7.14 14.68 4.82
CA MET A 1 5.78 15.29 4.94
C MET A 1 5.03 14.51 6.01
N ASP A 2 4.04 15.07 6.72
CA ASP A 2 3.31 14.27 7.72
C ASP A 2 2.39 13.25 7.03
N ILE A 3 2.67 11.97 7.27
CA ILE A 3 1.91 10.82 6.76
C ILE A 3 1.36 10.05 7.94
N GLU A 4 0.05 9.96 8.02
CA GLU A 4 -0.64 9.16 9.04
C GLU A 4 -1.25 7.91 8.39
N ILE A 5 -0.92 6.72 8.92
CA ILE A 5 -1.51 5.45 8.49
C ILE A 5 -2.60 5.05 9.46
N THR A 6 -3.80 4.78 8.94
CA THR A 6 -4.97 4.40 9.74
C THR A 6 -5.68 3.21 9.11
N GLY A 7 -6.63 2.61 9.84
CA GLY A 7 -7.50 1.56 9.30
C GLY A 7 -6.78 0.31 8.78
N LEU A 8 -5.56 0.02 9.27
CA LEU A 8 -4.76 -1.07 8.74
C LEU A 8 -5.39 -2.43 9.06
N SER A 9 -5.62 -3.23 8.01
CA SER A 9 -6.18 -4.57 8.10
C SER A 9 -5.36 -5.55 7.28
N ARG A 10 -4.92 -6.64 7.93
CA ARG A 10 -4.11 -7.68 7.28
C ARG A 10 -4.98 -8.56 6.40
N VAL A 11 -4.45 -8.96 5.24
CA VAL A 11 -5.06 -10.01 4.43
C VAL A 11 -4.72 -11.37 5.02
N VAL A 12 -5.74 -12.14 5.39
CA VAL A 12 -5.59 -13.54 5.79
C VAL A 12 -5.41 -14.38 4.52
N ASP A 13 -4.36 -15.20 4.47
CA ASP A 13 -3.97 -16.03 3.32
C ASP A 13 -3.83 -15.25 2.00
N PRO A 14 -2.87 -14.31 1.92
CA PRO A 14 -2.73 -13.45 0.77
C PRO A 14 -2.32 -14.24 -0.49
N LYS A 15 -3.01 -13.99 -1.61
CA LYS A 15 -2.81 -14.71 -2.88
C LYS A 15 -2.20 -13.80 -3.95
N PRO A 16 -1.23 -14.30 -4.74
CA PRO A 16 -0.68 -13.54 -5.86
C PRO A 16 -1.74 -13.33 -6.94
N ASN A 17 -1.70 -12.16 -7.57
CA ASN A 17 -2.53 -11.88 -8.74
C ASN A 17 -1.85 -12.37 -10.04
N LYS A 18 -2.45 -12.06 -11.20
CA LYS A 18 -1.93 -12.46 -12.52
C LYS A 18 -0.51 -11.98 -12.83
N LYS A 19 -0.02 -10.92 -12.16
CA LYS A 19 1.34 -10.39 -12.26
C LYS A 19 2.26 -10.87 -11.13
N GLU A 20 1.79 -11.82 -10.32
CA GLU A 20 2.48 -12.36 -9.14
C GLU A 20 2.75 -11.32 -8.05
N ASP A 21 2.03 -10.20 -8.07
CA ASP A 21 2.01 -9.27 -6.95
C ASP A 21 0.96 -9.73 -5.92
N THR A 22 1.28 -9.59 -4.64
CA THR A 22 0.47 -10.10 -3.52
C THR A 22 0.12 -8.96 -2.58
N ILE A 23 -1.18 -8.69 -2.39
CA ILE A 23 -1.65 -7.73 -1.38
C ILE A 23 -1.58 -8.40 -0.01
N ILE A 24 -0.90 -7.77 0.94
CA ILE A 24 -0.70 -8.30 2.30
C ILE A 24 -1.48 -7.54 3.37
N ALA A 25 -1.88 -6.29 3.08
CA ALA A 25 -2.75 -5.51 3.94
C ALA A 25 -3.47 -4.41 3.15
N PHE A 26 -4.58 -3.94 3.70
CA PHE A 26 -5.26 -2.70 3.30
C PHE A 26 -5.06 -1.65 4.38
N PHE A 27 -5.06 -0.38 4.00
CA PHE A 27 -4.94 0.74 4.92
C PHE A 27 -5.53 2.01 4.31
N ASP A 28 -5.77 3.00 5.16
CA ASP A 28 -6.08 4.38 4.77
C ASP A 28 -4.91 5.28 5.17
N CYS A 29 -4.74 6.41 4.49
CA CYS A 29 -3.73 7.38 4.91
C CYS A 29 -4.15 8.83 4.71
N THR A 30 -3.57 9.71 5.52
CA THR A 30 -3.64 11.16 5.38
C THR A 30 -2.26 11.68 5.00
N ILE A 31 -2.20 12.52 3.97
CA ILE A 31 -0.98 13.15 3.43
C ILE A 31 -1.26 14.66 3.35
N GLY A 32 -0.84 15.40 4.37
CA GLY A 32 -1.23 16.81 4.51
C GLY A 32 -2.77 16.98 4.46
N PRO A 33 -3.33 17.78 3.54
CA PRO A 33 -4.78 18.01 3.44
C PRO A 33 -5.55 16.91 2.69
N VAL A 34 -4.89 15.87 2.19
CA VAL A 34 -5.50 14.83 1.35
C VAL A 34 -5.61 13.52 2.11
N ALA A 35 -6.79 12.91 2.11
CA ALA A 35 -7.01 11.56 2.61
C ALA A 35 -7.22 10.58 1.45
N LEU A 36 -6.53 9.43 1.51
CA LEU A 36 -6.68 8.32 0.58
C LEU A 36 -7.26 7.12 1.34
N ARG A 37 -8.38 6.59 0.84
CA ARG A 37 -9.07 5.44 1.45
C ARG A 37 -9.00 4.21 0.57
N GLY A 38 -8.71 3.05 1.15
CA GLY A 38 -8.62 1.77 0.45
C GLY A 38 -7.30 1.57 -0.29
N CYS A 39 -6.19 2.07 0.27
CA CYS A 39 -4.85 1.74 -0.20
C CYS A 39 -4.51 0.28 0.14
N ALA A 40 -3.55 -0.30 -0.59
CA ALA A 40 -3.10 -1.67 -0.36
C ALA A 40 -1.58 -1.76 -0.25
N LEU A 41 -1.07 -2.39 0.80
CA LEU A 41 0.33 -2.77 0.93
C LEU A 41 0.55 -4.07 0.15
N THR A 42 1.51 -4.04 -0.79
CA THR A 42 1.67 -5.08 -1.80
C THR A 42 3.13 -5.52 -1.89
N ILE A 43 3.37 -6.82 -1.92
CA ILE A 43 4.67 -7.40 -2.26
C ILE A 43 4.67 -7.70 -3.75
N ARG A 44 5.64 -7.15 -4.47
CA ARG A 44 5.87 -7.44 -5.89
C ARG A 44 6.46 -8.84 -6.08
N LYS A 45 6.36 -9.39 -7.29
CA LYS A 45 7.04 -10.66 -7.68
C LYS A 45 8.52 -10.70 -7.25
N CYS A 46 9.24 -9.58 -7.39
CA CYS A 46 10.65 -9.45 -7.03
C CYS A 46 10.93 -9.33 -5.52
N GLY A 47 9.90 -9.43 -4.67
CA GLY A 47 10.00 -9.34 -3.21
C GLY A 47 10.02 -7.92 -2.65
N PHE A 48 9.97 -6.89 -3.51
CA PHE A 48 9.88 -5.50 -3.07
C PHE A 48 8.48 -5.13 -2.61
N VAL A 49 8.38 -4.43 -1.49
CA VAL A 49 7.14 -3.86 -0.96
C VAL A 49 6.85 -2.54 -1.66
N THR A 50 5.59 -2.36 -2.02
CA THR A 50 5.06 -1.12 -2.57
C THR A 50 3.64 -0.89 -2.04
N ILE A 51 3.07 0.26 -2.38
CA ILE A 51 1.65 0.53 -2.15
C ILE A 51 0.90 0.66 -3.47
N TRP A 52 -0.35 0.23 -3.44
CA TRP A 52 -1.33 0.45 -4.48
C TRP A 52 -2.31 1.51 -3.99
N GLU A 53 -2.45 2.58 -4.77
CA GLU A 53 -3.39 3.68 -4.57
C GLU A 53 -4.84 3.17 -4.55
N PRO A 54 -5.83 3.92 -4.05
CA PRO A 54 -7.24 3.50 -4.05
C PRO A 54 -7.75 3.02 -5.41
N LYS A 55 -8.55 1.94 -5.41
CA LYS A 55 -9.29 1.53 -6.62
C LYS A 55 -10.65 2.22 -6.60
N ILE A 56 -10.94 3.03 -7.60
CA ILE A 56 -12.28 3.59 -7.80
C ILE A 56 -13.14 2.52 -8.50
N ALA A 57 -14.36 2.32 -8.03
CA ALA A 57 -15.32 1.40 -8.63
C ALA A 57 -16.05 2.07 -9.81
N ASP A 58 -15.30 2.42 -10.85
CA ASP A 58 -15.79 3.12 -12.05
C ASP A 58 -15.94 2.19 -13.27
N GLY A 59 -15.82 0.88 -13.05
CA GLY A 59 -15.86 -0.14 -14.12
C GLY A 59 -14.55 -0.28 -14.90
N HIS A 60 -13.56 0.59 -14.67
CA HIS A 60 -12.26 0.47 -15.32
C HIS A 60 -11.37 -0.57 -14.63
N LYS A 61 -10.53 -1.24 -15.43
CA LYS A 61 -9.57 -2.24 -14.94
C LYS A 61 -8.36 -1.58 -14.26
N GLN A 62 -8.01 -0.37 -14.68
CA GLN A 62 -6.87 0.40 -14.17
C GLN A 62 -7.29 1.23 -12.96
N ARG A 63 -6.32 1.65 -12.15
CA ARG A 63 -6.58 2.60 -11.07
C ARG A 63 -6.73 4.00 -11.67
N SER A 64 -7.54 4.83 -11.04
CA SER A 64 -7.77 6.22 -11.46
C SER A 64 -7.03 7.22 -10.56
N VAL A 65 -6.47 6.74 -9.44
CA VAL A 65 -5.64 7.51 -8.51
C VAL A 65 -4.18 7.10 -8.67
N TYR A 66 -3.29 8.08 -8.76
CA TYR A 66 -1.86 7.88 -8.93
C TYR A 66 -1.09 8.85 -8.05
N ILE A 67 -0.02 8.36 -7.40
CA ILE A 67 0.96 9.20 -6.73
C ILE A 67 2.21 9.24 -7.63
N ASN A 68 2.42 10.37 -8.30
CA ASN A 68 3.51 10.53 -9.27
C ASN A 68 4.85 10.89 -8.62
N ASP A 69 4.81 11.50 -7.44
CA ASP A 69 5.98 11.76 -6.63
C ASP A 69 6.52 10.45 -6.04
N ARG A 70 7.71 10.05 -6.46
CA ARG A 70 8.34 8.79 -6.04
C ARG A 70 8.80 8.84 -4.60
N ASP A 71 9.27 9.99 -4.14
CA ASP A 71 9.77 10.16 -2.78
C ASP A 71 8.60 10.07 -1.81
N LEU A 72 7.51 10.79 -2.11
CA LEU A 72 6.26 10.68 -1.35
C LEU A 72 5.73 9.25 -1.32
N LYS A 73 5.74 8.56 -2.46
CA LYS A 73 5.30 7.15 -2.53
C LYS A 73 6.19 6.24 -1.67
N GLY A 74 7.50 6.48 -1.66
CA GLY A 74 8.46 5.80 -0.80
C GLY A 74 8.18 6.05 0.69
N GLU A 75 7.94 7.30 1.09
CA GLU A 75 7.59 7.66 2.47
C GLU A 75 6.31 6.93 2.93
N ILE A 76 5.28 6.85 2.08
CA ILE A 76 4.04 6.12 2.38
C ILE A 76 4.31 4.61 2.52
N VAL A 77 5.13 4.03 1.65
CA VAL A 77 5.52 2.60 1.75
C VAL A 77 6.18 2.33 3.09
N VAL A 78 7.14 3.17 3.50
CA VAL A 78 7.85 3.01 4.78
C VAL A 78 6.87 3.11 5.96
N ALA A 79 6.00 4.11 5.97
CA ALA A 79 5.01 4.29 7.03
C ALA A 79 4.02 3.12 7.11
N ALA A 80 3.47 2.69 5.97
CA ALA A 80 2.51 1.59 5.90
C ALA A 80 3.15 0.25 6.29
N GLN A 81 4.40 0.02 5.88
CA GLN A 81 5.15 -1.16 6.26
C GLN A 81 5.44 -1.20 7.77
N ALA A 82 5.86 -0.08 8.36
CA ALA A 82 6.09 0.01 9.80
C ALA A 82 4.81 -0.30 10.59
N ALA A 83 3.66 0.24 10.17
CA ALA A 83 2.37 -0.05 10.78
C ALA A 83 1.95 -1.53 10.62
N PHE A 84 2.22 -2.13 9.46
CA PHE A 84 1.97 -3.55 9.22
C PHE A 84 2.82 -4.47 10.12
N GLU A 85 4.11 -4.15 10.28
CA GLU A 85 5.04 -4.88 11.15
C GLU A 85 4.61 -4.77 12.62
N ALA A 86 4.19 -3.58 13.08
CA ALA A 86 3.68 -3.38 14.44
C ALA A 86 2.44 -4.25 14.75
N MET A 87 1.66 -4.63 13.74
CA MET A 87 0.49 -5.52 13.83
C MET A 87 0.87 -7.02 13.66
N GLY A 88 2.15 -7.36 13.82
CA GLY A 88 2.65 -8.74 13.70
C GLY A 88 2.80 -9.23 12.25
N GLY A 89 2.88 -8.32 11.29
CA GLY A 89 3.25 -8.62 9.91
C GLY A 89 4.74 -8.95 9.77
N ALA A 90 5.10 -9.86 8.87
CA ALA A 90 6.49 -10.23 8.65
C ALA A 90 7.26 -9.12 7.88
N LYS A 91 8.50 -8.85 8.33
CA LYS A 91 9.38 -7.85 7.73
C LYS A 91 9.71 -8.20 6.27
N SER A 92 9.54 -7.23 5.38
CA SER A 92 9.83 -7.36 3.95
C SER A 92 10.72 -6.21 3.46
N ARG A 93 11.27 -6.27 2.24
CA ARG A 93 12.17 -5.21 1.73
C ARG A 93 11.36 -4.12 1.04
N ALA A 94 11.40 -2.88 1.54
CA ALA A 94 10.81 -1.72 0.86
C ALA A 94 11.45 -1.48 -0.53
N SER A 95 10.62 -1.09 -1.51
CA SER A 95 11.08 -0.51 -2.77
C SER A 95 11.79 0.82 -2.48
N ARG A 96 13.04 0.97 -2.94
CA ARG A 96 13.74 2.27 -2.98
C ARG A 96 13.18 3.16 -4.08
#